data_AF-A0A9Q0VTJ8-F1
#
_entry.id   AF-A0A9Q0VTJ8-F1
#
_cell.length_a   1.000
_cell.length_b   1.000
_cell.length_c   1.000
_cell.angle_alpha   90.00
_cell.angle_beta   90.00
_cell.angle_gamma   90.00
#
_symmetry.space_group_name_H-M   'P 1'
#
loop_
_entity.id
_entity.type
_entity.pdbx_description
1 polymer ?
#
loop_
_entity_poly.entity_id
_entity_poly.type
_entity_poly.pdbx_seq_one_letter_code
_entity_poly.pdbx_strand_id
1 'polypeptide(L)'
;MAAAVSDILRMTFSLLLLMLLTFCMKSIKLEAQAGLLASDEAAALLEIATQVGKMDWNNKVDPCSNETSWVTPTSSQRPMFDNKVVCNCSFPGGVCHIVAMYISSLNSP
;
A
#
# COMPACT_ATOMS: atom_id res chain seq x y z
N MET A 1 0.18 -39.68 -42.47
CA MET A 1 -1.09 -39.24 -41.84
C MET A 1 -1.10 -39.47 -40.33
N ALA A 2 -0.75 -40.65 -39.82
CA ALA A 2 -0.77 -40.94 -38.36
C ALA A 2 0.17 -40.08 -37.49
N ALA A 3 1.40 -39.78 -37.97
CA ALA A 3 2.35 -38.95 -37.23
C ALA A 3 1.85 -37.52 -37.01
N ALA A 4 1.34 -36.88 -38.08
CA ALA A 4 0.75 -35.54 -37.99
C ALA A 4 -0.45 -35.46 -37.04
N VAL A 5 -1.29 -36.51 -37.00
CA VAL A 5 -2.43 -36.59 -36.07
C VAL A 5 -1.96 -36.73 -34.62
N SER A 6 -0.91 -37.51 -34.39
CA SER A 6 -0.28 -37.64 -33.07
C SER A 6 0.34 -36.33 -32.58
N ASP A 7 1.03 -35.60 -33.46
CA ASP A 7 1.64 -34.31 -33.10
C ASP A 7 0.58 -33.25 -32.80
N ILE A 8 -0.50 -33.20 -33.60
CA ILE A 8 -1.65 -32.32 -33.34
C ILE A 8 -2.28 -32.65 -31.98
N LEU A 9 -2.46 -33.93 -31.64
CA LEU A 9 -3.04 -34.34 -30.36
C LEU A 9 -2.16 -33.96 -29.15
N ARG A 10 -0.82 -34.03 -29.30
CA ARG A 10 0.11 -33.62 -28.23
C ARG A 10 0.10 -32.11 -28.02
N MET A 11 0.03 -31.35 -29.12
CA MET A 11 -0.03 -29.89 -29.05
C MET A 11 -1.33 -29.41 -28.42
N THR A 12 -2.47 -30.01 -28.79
CA THR A 12 -3.77 -29.65 -28.19
C THR A 12 -3.84 -30.02 -26.71
N PHE A 13 -3.33 -31.20 -26.32
CA PHE A 13 -3.26 -31.60 -24.92
C PHE A 13 -2.38 -30.67 -24.08
N SER A 14 -1.22 -30.27 -24.63
CA SER A 14 -0.31 -29.32 -23.98
C SER A 14 -0.95 -27.94 -23.81
N LEU A 15 -1.69 -27.48 -24.82
CA LEU A 15 -2.41 -26.21 -24.77
C LEU A 15 -3.55 -26.23 -23.74
N LEU A 16 -4.31 -27.33 -23.67
CA LEU A 16 -5.37 -27.53 -22.67
C LEU A 16 -4.81 -27.55 -21.24
N LEU A 17 -3.67 -28.22 -21.02
CA LEU A 17 -2.97 -28.21 -19.74
C LEU A 17 -2.53 -26.79 -19.34
N LEU A 18 -2.00 -26.01 -20.29
CA LEU A 18 -1.57 -24.64 -20.04
C LEU A 18 -2.75 -23.74 -19.63
N MET A 19 -3.89 -23.87 -20.32
CA MET A 19 -5.11 -23.13 -20.01
C MET A 19 -5.71 -23.54 -18.66
N LEU A 20 -5.62 -24.82 -18.29
CA LEU A 20 -6.06 -25.30 -16.98
C LEU A 20 -5.17 -24.75 -15.86
N LEU A 21 -3.85 -24.71 -16.06
CA LEU A 21 -2.89 -24.14 -15.12
C LEU A 21 -3.11 -22.64 -14.90
N THR A 22 -3.37 -21.87 -15.96
CA THR A 22 -3.66 -20.43 -15.83
C THR A 22 -5.03 -20.17 -15.18
N PHE A 23 -6.02 -21.05 -15.39
CA PHE A 23 -7.31 -20.96 -14.71
C PHE A 23 -7.23 -21.29 -13.22
N CYS A 24 -6.36 -22.23 -12.82
CA CYS A 24 -6.09 -22.54 -11.42
C CYS A 24 -5.34 -21.41 -10.68
N MET A 25 -4.56 -20.62 -11.41
CA MET A 25 -3.96 -19.39 -10.91
C MET A 25 -5.05 -18.29 -10.89
N LYS A 26 -5.93 -18.31 -9.89
CA LYS A 26 -6.81 -17.19 -9.58
C LYS A 26 -6.00 -15.90 -9.65
N SER A 27 -6.53 -14.88 -10.33
CA SER A 27 -5.92 -13.58 -10.54
C SER A 27 -5.18 -13.12 -9.29
N ILE A 28 -3.87 -13.32 -9.23
CA ILE A 28 -3.05 -12.71 -8.21
C ILE A 28 -3.11 -11.23 -8.58
N LYS A 29 -3.92 -10.48 -7.84
CA LYS A 29 -3.98 -9.03 -7.95
C LYS A 29 -2.63 -8.54 -7.43
N LEU A 30 -1.63 -8.56 -8.30
CA LEU A 30 -0.32 -8.01 -8.01
C LEU A 30 -0.46 -6.50 -8.13
N GLU A 31 -1.03 -5.89 -7.10
CA GLU A 31 -0.92 -4.45 -6.95
C GLU A 31 0.56 -4.17 -6.68
N ALA A 32 1.24 -3.65 -7.69
CA ALA A 32 2.55 -3.08 -7.50
C ALA A 32 2.38 -1.90 -6.55
N GLN A 33 2.61 -2.09 -5.25
CA GLN A 33 2.67 -1.04 -4.22
C GLN A 33 3.87 -0.10 -4.42
N ALA A 34 4.44 -0.04 -5.62
CA ALA A 34 5.54 0.84 -5.93
C ALA A 34 5.06 2.30 -5.78
N GLY A 35 5.58 2.97 -4.76
CA GLY A 35 5.25 4.34 -4.38
C GLY A 35 4.12 4.48 -3.37
N LEU A 36 3.52 3.38 -2.88
CA LEU A 36 2.48 3.41 -1.86
C LEU A 36 2.97 2.91 -0.51
N LEU A 37 2.40 3.44 0.57
CA LEU A 37 2.62 2.90 1.91
C LEU A 37 2.09 1.46 2.02
N ALA A 38 2.80 0.60 2.77
CA ALA A 38 2.31 -0.73 3.09
C ALA A 38 0.95 -0.65 3.83
N SER A 39 0.01 -1.53 3.48
CA SER A 39 -1.35 -1.56 4.05
C SER A 39 -1.36 -1.66 5.57
N ASP A 40 -0.39 -2.39 6.10
CA ASP A 40 -0.27 -2.74 7.50
C ASP A 40 0.13 -1.50 8.32
N GLU A 41 1.02 -0.67 7.75
CA GLU A 41 1.43 0.60 8.33
C GLU A 41 0.30 1.63 8.28
N ALA A 42 -0.48 1.66 7.20
CA ALA A 42 -1.67 2.53 7.10
C ALA A 42 -2.72 2.18 8.16
N ALA A 43 -2.96 0.88 8.40
CA ALA A 43 -3.89 0.43 9.43
C ALA A 43 -3.39 0.77 10.84
N ALA A 44 -2.11 0.53 11.13
CA ALA A 44 -1.50 0.87 12.42
C ALA A 44 -1.53 2.39 12.68
N LEU A 45 -1.28 3.21 11.65
CA LEU A 45 -1.35 4.66 11.76
C LEU A 45 -2.76 5.14 12.12
N LEU A 46 -3.80 4.56 11.50
CA LEU A 46 -5.20 4.87 11.79
C LEU A 46 -5.58 4.50 13.23
N GLU A 47 -5.08 3.36 13.72
CA GLU A 47 -5.28 2.94 15.11
C GLU A 47 -4.63 3.95 16.09
N ILE A 48 -3.38 4.33 15.86
CA ILE A 48 -2.68 5.33 16.69
C ILE A 48 -3.43 6.66 16.64
N ALA A 49 -3.82 7.13 15.45
CA ALA A 49 -4.58 8.36 15.26
C ALA A 49 -5.90 8.35 16.05
N THR A 50 -6.58 7.19 16.08
CA THR A 50 -7.80 6.97 16.85
C THR A 50 -7.55 7.08 18.35
N GLN A 51 -6.50 6.43 18.85
CA GLN A 51 -6.15 6.42 20.28
C GLN A 51 -5.72 7.80 20.79
N VAL A 52 -5.01 8.58 19.95
CA VAL A 52 -4.52 9.93 20.30
C VAL A 52 -5.51 11.05 19.95
N GLY A 53 -6.69 10.72 19.43
CA GLY A 53 -7.75 11.68 19.11
C GLY A 53 -7.48 12.56 17.87
N LYS A 54 -6.58 12.14 16.98
CA LYS A 54 -6.27 12.81 15.70
C LYS A 54 -7.19 12.34 14.58
N MET A 55 -8.45 12.77 14.65
CA MET A 55 -9.48 12.40 13.66
C MET A 55 -9.52 13.33 12.44
N ASP A 56 -8.67 14.37 12.42
CA ASP A 56 -8.57 15.37 11.37
C ASP A 56 -7.75 14.90 10.15
N TRP A 57 -7.06 13.76 10.25
CA TRP A 57 -6.30 13.18 9.14
C TRP A 57 -7.19 12.45 8.13
N ASN A 58 -6.93 12.67 6.84
CA ASN A 58 -7.65 12.03 5.76
C ASN A 58 -7.12 10.62 5.47
N ASN A 59 -7.77 9.60 6.04
CA ASN A 59 -7.41 8.18 5.86
C ASN A 59 -7.60 7.63 4.44
N LYS A 60 -8.15 8.42 3.50
CA LYS A 60 -8.30 8.04 2.09
C LYS A 60 -7.12 8.45 1.22
N VAL A 61 -6.20 9.23 1.78
CA VAL A 61 -5.01 9.73 1.07
C VAL A 61 -3.80 9.02 1.65
N ASP A 62 -2.91 8.55 0.78
CA ASP A 62 -1.67 7.92 1.23
C ASP A 62 -0.82 8.93 2.02
N PRO A 63 -0.43 8.63 3.27
CA PRO A 63 0.44 9.49 4.06
C PRO A 63 1.81 9.77 3.43
N CYS A 64 2.24 8.94 2.48
CA CYS A 64 3.50 9.10 1.77
C CYS A 64 3.36 9.76 0.39
N SER A 65 2.17 10.15 -0.06
CA SER A 65 1.97 10.73 -1.39
C SER A 65 2.28 12.24 -1.51
N ASN A 66 3.15 12.78 -0.64
CA ASN A 66 3.51 14.20 -0.57
C ASN A 66 2.32 15.18 -0.41
N GLU A 67 1.16 14.69 0.02
CA GLU A 67 -0.03 15.48 0.28
C GLU A 67 0.03 16.16 1.65
N THR A 68 -0.41 17.42 1.74
CA THR A 68 -0.35 18.22 2.98
C THR A 68 -1.39 17.81 4.02
N SER A 69 -2.31 16.90 3.69
CA SER A 69 -3.37 16.39 4.58
C SER A 69 -2.83 15.75 5.87
N TRP A 70 -1.56 15.32 5.85
CA TRP A 70 -0.87 14.66 6.97
C TRP A 70 0.08 15.58 7.74
N VAL A 71 0.07 16.87 7.40
CA VAL A 71 0.87 17.92 8.05
C VAL A 71 -0.09 18.94 8.65
N THR A 72 0.02 19.21 9.95
CA THR A 72 -0.71 20.33 10.54
C THR A 72 0.02 21.64 10.20
N PRO A 73 -0.64 22.62 9.55
CA PRO A 73 -0.02 23.90 9.28
C PRO A 73 0.36 24.59 10.60
N THR A 74 1.61 25.06 10.70
CA THR A 74 2.04 25.85 11.84
C THR A 74 1.21 27.12 11.91
N SER A 75 0.42 27.29 12.98
CA SER A 75 -0.32 28.54 13.22
C SER A 75 0.38 29.37 14.28
N SER A 76 0.34 30.69 14.14
CA SER A 76 0.88 31.63 15.14
C SER A 76 0.25 31.47 16.52
N GLN A 77 -0.95 30.90 16.59
CA GLN A 77 -1.67 30.62 17.84
C GLN A 77 -1.27 29.27 18.47
N ARG A 78 -0.66 28.37 17.69
CA ARG A 78 -0.31 27.01 18.09
C ARG A 78 1.08 26.62 17.52
N PRO A 79 2.15 27.37 17.87
CA PRO A 79 3.48 27.17 17.29
C PRO A 79 4.12 25.82 17.63
N MET A 80 3.63 25.13 18.68
CA MET A 80 4.15 23.82 19.11
C MET A 80 3.48 22.62 18.41
N PHE A 81 2.42 22.83 17.62
CA PHE A 81 1.69 21.74 16.97
C PHE A 81 2.27 21.47 15.59
N ASP A 82 3.36 20.71 15.54
CA ASP A 82 3.99 20.19 14.31
C ASP A 82 3.69 18.70 14.16
N ASN A 83 2.44 18.36 13.85
CA ASN A 83 2.09 16.96 13.59
C ASN A 83 2.49 16.63 12.16
N LYS A 84 3.31 15.61 11.97
CA LYS A 84 3.73 15.13 10.66
C LYS A 84 4.05 13.65 10.67
N VAL A 85 3.77 13.01 9.55
CA VAL A 85 4.22 11.65 9.23
C VAL A 85 5.42 11.77 8.30
N VAL A 86 6.51 11.05 8.59
CA VAL A 86 7.72 11.03 7.77
C VAL A 86 7.85 9.67 7.13
N CYS A 87 7.90 9.68 5.80
CA CYS A 87 8.07 8.49 4.99
C CYS A 87 9.46 8.40 4.39
N ASN A 88 9.92 7.18 4.17
CA ASN A 88 11.06 6.88 3.32
C ASN A 88 10.62 5.89 2.23
N CYS A 89 10.72 6.32 0.98
CA CYS A 89 10.38 5.53 -0.21
C CYS A 89 11.61 5.02 -0.97
N SER A 90 12.80 5.13 -0.39
CA SER A 90 14.05 4.63 -0.99
C SER A 90 14.33 3.17 -0.67
N PHE A 91 13.35 2.44 -0.10
CA PHE A 91 13.48 1.02 0.18
C PHE A 91 13.43 0.19 -1.11
N PRO A 92 14.15 -0.95 -1.17
CA PRO A 92 14.10 -1.87 -2.31
C PRO A 92 12.66 -2.33 -2.59
N GLY A 93 12.30 -2.44 -3.88
CA GLY A 93 10.94 -2.83 -4.29
C GLY A 93 9.97 -1.66 -4.42
N GLY A 94 10.42 -0.42 -4.18
CA GLY A 94 9.60 0.78 -4.36
C GLY A 94 8.54 0.98 -3.30
N VAL A 95 8.55 0.20 -2.22
CA VAL A 95 7.59 0.33 -1.12
C VAL A 95 7.99 1.51 -0.23
N CYS A 96 7.01 2.34 0.13
CA CYS A 96 7.22 3.42 1.11
C CYS A 96 6.96 2.90 2.52
N HIS A 97 7.78 3.36 3.47
CA HIS A 97 7.63 3.03 4.89
C HIS A 97 7.53 4.28 5.75
N ILE A 98 6.70 4.24 6.78
CA ILE A 98 6.69 5.27 7.83
C ILE A 98 7.94 5.07 8.69
N VAL A 99 8.83 6.06 8.69
CA VAL A 99 10.08 6.01 9.49
C VAL A 99 10.02 6.87 10.75
N ALA A 100 9.14 7.87 10.78
CA ALA A 100 8.90 8.64 11.99
C ALA A 100 7.49 9.24 11.98
N MET A 101 6.95 9.47 13.18
CA MET A 101 5.70 10.19 13.37
C MET A 101 5.84 11.18 14.52
N TYR A 102 5.31 12.38 14.31
CA TYR A 102 5.26 13.43 15.33
C TYR A 102 3.80 13.76 15.57
N ILE A 103 3.34 13.60 16.80
CA ILE A 103 1.96 13.87 17.20
C ILE A 103 1.97 14.64 18.52
N SER A 104 1.38 15.82 18.48
CA SER A 104 1.05 16.67 19.62
C SER A 104 -0.44 16.48 19.93
N SER A 105 -0.75 15.84 21.07
CA SER A 105 -2.12 15.73 21.59
C SER A 105 -2.55 17.04 22.25
N LEU A 106 -3.81 17.45 22.02
CA LEU A 106 -4.43 18.57 22.74
C LEU A 106 -4.97 18.16 24.12
N ASN A 107 -5.10 16.85 24.37
CA ASN A 107 -5.70 16.29 25.58
C ASN A 107 -4.87 15.07 26.00
N SER A 108 -3.75 15.31 26.66
CA SER A 108 -3.27 14.32 27.64
C SER A 108 -4.09 14.54 28.92
N PRO A 109 -4.61 13.50 29.59
CA PRO A 109 -4.89 13.63 31.01
C PRO A 109 -3.60 13.98 31.79
#